data_AF-K1KUF3-F1
#
_entry.id   AF-K1KUF3-F1
#
_cell.length_a   1.000
_cell.length_b   1.000
_cell.length_c   1.000
_cell.angle_alpha   90.00
_cell.angle_beta   90.00
_cell.angle_gamma   90.00
#
_symmetry.space_group_name_H-M   'P 1'
#
loop_
_entity.id
_entity.type
_entity.pdbx_description
1 polymer ?
#
loop_
_entity_poly.entity_id
_entity_poly.type
_entity_poly.pdbx_seq_one_letter_code
_entity_poly.pdbx_strand_id
1 'polypeptide(L)'
;MNNPLIEIVTDESGNTTYKMKTFDIKVIARLTGGLAPTITYMHQDKDVTDDIRAIRFHFENPASYIENYASFQRMLYEREQRAVNELYESISMKPKNMTTGKQVLWSFFVFLLIMTPIFVIVWTK
;
A
#
# COMPACT_ATOMS: atom_id res chain seq x y z
N MET A 1 -4.63 -17.96 -23.07
CA MET A 1 -3.98 -17.24 -21.96
C MET A 1 -3.37 -18.24 -21.00
N ASN A 2 -2.04 -18.30 -20.87
CA ASN A 2 -1.40 -19.09 -19.82
C ASN A 2 -1.01 -18.13 -18.69
N ASN A 3 -1.90 -17.96 -17.70
CA ASN A 3 -1.66 -17.09 -16.55
C ASN A 3 -1.87 -17.91 -15.27
N PRO A 4 -0.89 -17.95 -14.34
CA PRO A 4 -0.97 -18.78 -13.14
C PRO A 4 -2.06 -18.34 -12.15
N LEU A 5 -2.61 -17.13 -12.31
CA LEU A 5 -3.68 -16.57 -11.49
C LEU A 5 -5.08 -16.90 -12.01
N ILE A 6 -5.20 -17.51 -13.19
CA ILE A 6 -6.48 -17.87 -13.81
C ILE A 6 -6.63 -19.39 -13.79
N GLU A 7 -7.78 -19.87 -13.35
CA GLU A 7 -8.22 -21.25 -13.45
C GLU A 7 -9.30 -21.41 -14.50
N ILE A 8 -9.33 -22.59 -15.11
CA ILE A 8 -10.32 -22.98 -16.11
C ILE A 8 -11.30 -23.92 -15.41
N VAL A 9 -12.57 -23.53 -15.37
CA VAL A 9 -13.65 -24.30 -14.76
C VAL A 9 -14.58 -24.74 -15.87
N THR A 10 -14.86 -26.04 -15.93
CA THR A 10 -15.90 -26.57 -16.84
C THR A 10 -17.20 -26.65 -16.07
N ASP A 11 -18.23 -25.95 -16.54
CA ASP A 11 -19.58 -26.01 -15.99
C ASP A 11 -20.25 -27.36 -16.32
N GLU A 12 -21.29 -27.72 -15.58
CA GLU A 12 -22.12 -28.93 -15.78
C GLU A 12 -22.72 -28.98 -17.20
N SER A 13 -22.88 -27.82 -17.83
CA SER A 13 -23.34 -27.65 -19.23
C SER A 13 -22.25 -27.94 -20.28
N GLY A 14 -21.01 -28.28 -19.87
CA GLY A 14 -19.87 -28.49 -20.77
C GLY A 14 -19.18 -27.19 -21.25
N ASN A 15 -19.59 -26.04 -20.73
CA ASN A 15 -19.01 -24.75 -21.09
C ASN A 15 -17.73 -24.47 -20.29
N THR A 16 -16.70 -23.99 -20.98
CA THR A 16 -15.41 -23.62 -20.36
C THR A 16 -15.46 -22.16 -19.91
N THR A 17 -15.40 -21.93 -18.60
CA THR A 17 -15.41 -20.59 -17.98
C THR A 17 -14.06 -20.33 -17.30
N TYR A 18 -13.60 -19.07 -17.34
CA TYR A 18 -12.37 -18.67 -16.64
C TYR A 18 -12.71 -17.98 -15.33
N LYS A 19 -11.97 -18.30 -14.27
CA LYS A 19 -12.08 -17.65 -12.95
C LYS A 19 -10.70 -17.29 -12.41
N MET A 20 -10.64 -16.26 -11.59
CA MET A 20 -9.45 -15.97 -10.79
C MET A 20 -9.28 -17.05 -9.73
N LYS A 21 -8.11 -17.70 -9.74
CA LYS A 21 -7.73 -18.78 -8.82
C LYS A 21 -7.58 -18.31 -7.37
N THR A 22 -7.21 -17.04 -7.16
CA THR A 22 -6.94 -16.49 -5.83
C THR A 22 -7.18 -14.99 -5.76
N PHE A 23 -7.52 -14.54 -4.56
CA PHE A 23 -7.66 -13.13 -4.18
C PHE A 23 -6.59 -12.71 -3.17
N ASP A 24 -5.66 -13.60 -2.81
CA ASP A 24 -4.59 -13.32 -1.87
C ASP A 24 -3.38 -12.70 -2.57
N ILE A 25 -3.55 -11.46 -3.04
CA ILE A 25 -2.49 -10.68 -3.70
C ILE A 25 -2.04 -9.56 -2.76
N LYS A 26 -0.81 -9.64 -2.26
CA LYS A 26 -0.20 -8.54 -1.50
C LYS A 26 0.23 -7.45 -2.46
N VAL A 27 -0.15 -6.20 -2.18
CA VAL A 27 0.21 -5.03 -2.98
C VAL A 27 1.22 -4.21 -2.21
N ILE A 28 2.34 -3.86 -2.84
CA ILE A 28 3.44 -3.12 -2.22
C ILE A 28 3.72 -1.90 -3.08
N ALA A 29 3.67 -0.71 -2.48
CA ALA A 29 4.06 0.54 -3.12
C ALA A 29 5.46 0.96 -2.64
N ARG A 30 6.34 1.34 -3.56
CA ARG A 30 7.71 1.82 -3.26
C ARG A 30 8.06 3.04 -4.09
N LEU A 31 8.82 3.97 -3.52
CA LEU A 31 9.44 5.04 -4.29
C LEU A 31 10.73 4.54 -4.95
N THR A 32 10.76 4.59 -6.28
CA THR A 32 11.96 4.25 -7.07
C THR A 32 12.47 5.49 -7.79
N GLY A 33 12.95 6.47 -7.01
CA GLY A 33 13.67 7.65 -7.51
C GLY A 33 12.83 8.73 -8.21
N GLY A 34 11.52 8.55 -8.38
CA GLY A 34 10.60 9.51 -9.00
C GLY A 34 9.43 9.91 -8.09
N LEU A 35 8.57 10.82 -8.55
CA LEU A 35 7.37 11.28 -7.84
C LEU A 35 6.25 10.22 -7.82
N ALA A 36 6.22 9.33 -8.80
CA ALA A 36 5.22 8.29 -8.90
C ALA A 36 5.67 7.03 -8.13
N PRO A 37 4.82 6.47 -7.25
CA PRO A 37 5.12 5.21 -6.58
C PRO A 37 5.03 4.04 -7.55
N THR A 38 6.00 3.14 -7.48
CA THR A 38 5.98 1.86 -8.21
C THR A 38 5.19 0.84 -7.40
N ILE A 39 4.19 0.21 -8.02
CA ILE A 39 3.35 -0.81 -7.41
C ILE A 39 3.81 -2.19 -7.88
N THR A 40 4.07 -3.08 -6.92
CA THR A 40 4.43 -4.49 -7.15
C THR A 40 3.37 -5.38 -6.51
N TYR A 41 3.05 -6.49 -7.16
CA TYR A 41 2.07 -7.46 -6.69
C TYR A 41 2.74 -8.79 -6.36
N MET A 42 2.48 -9.30 -5.16
CA MET A 42 3.10 -10.52 -4.66
C MET A 42 2.02 -11.55 -4.31
N HIS A 43 2.21 -12.79 -4.74
CA HIS A 43 1.40 -13.93 -4.35
C HIS A 43 2.31 -15.04 -3.84
N GLN A 44 2.13 -15.48 -2.59
CA GLN A 44 2.99 -16.51 -1.95
C GLN A 44 4.50 -16.20 -2.12
N ASP A 45 4.88 -14.95 -1.87
CA ASP A 45 6.25 -14.43 -1.99
C ASP A 45 6.85 -14.47 -3.41
N LYS A 46 6.05 -14.80 -4.42
CA LYS A 46 6.39 -14.67 -5.83
C LYS A 46 5.87 -13.35 -6.39
N ASP A 47 6.69 -12.65 -7.17
CA ASP A 47 6.25 -11.49 -7.95
C ASP A 47 5.35 -11.96 -9.10
N VAL A 48 4.12 -11.45 -9.11
CA VAL A 48 3.08 -11.73 -10.11
C VAL A 48 2.61 -10.44 -10.78
N THR A 49 3.43 -9.39 -10.75
CA THR A 49 3.11 -8.08 -11.32
C THR A 49 2.81 -8.18 -12.81
N ASP A 50 3.65 -8.89 -13.55
CA ASP A 50 3.47 -9.05 -14.99
C ASP A 50 2.28 -9.95 -15.32
N ASP A 51 1.98 -10.95 -14.48
CA ASP A 51 0.76 -11.76 -14.61
C ASP A 51 -0.50 -10.89 -14.46
N ILE A 52 -0.54 -9.99 -13.47
CA ILE A 52 -1.68 -9.08 -13.28
C ILE A 52 -1.77 -8.07 -14.42
N ARG A 53 -0.64 -7.55 -14.90
CA ARG A 53 -0.61 -6.66 -16.07
C ARG A 53 -1.11 -7.37 -17.32
N ALA A 54 -0.73 -8.63 -17.54
CA ALA A 54 -1.19 -9.42 -18.67
C ALA A 54 -2.72 -9.62 -18.66
N ILE A 55 -3.35 -9.67 -17.48
CA ILE A 55 -4.81 -9.74 -17.34
C ILE A 55 -5.45 -8.37 -17.63
N ARG A 56 -4.96 -7.31 -16.95
CA ARG A 56 -5.55 -5.96 -17.03
C ARG A 56 -5.40 -5.32 -18.40
N PHE A 57 -4.27 -5.56 -19.06
CA PHE A 57 -3.92 -4.99 -20.36
C PHE A 57 -4.04 -6.00 -21.49
N HIS A 58 -4.78 -7.09 -21.27
CA HIS A 58 -5.15 -7.99 -22.34
C HIS A 58 -5.97 -7.25 -23.41
N PHE A 59 -5.89 -7.70 -24.66
CA PHE A 59 -6.63 -7.08 -25.77
C PHE A 59 -8.15 -7.14 -25.55
N GLU A 60 -8.63 -8.31 -25.10
CA GLU A 60 -10.02 -8.50 -24.70
C GLU A 60 -10.25 -8.01 -23.28
N ASN A 61 -11.43 -7.42 -23.03
CA ASN A 61 -11.79 -6.96 -21.70
C ASN A 61 -11.85 -8.15 -20.72
N PRO A 62 -11.01 -8.20 -19.67
CA PRO A 62 -11.03 -9.30 -18.70
C PRO A 62 -12.38 -9.52 -18.03
N ALA A 63 -13.22 -8.49 -17.91
CA ALA A 63 -14.56 -8.63 -17.38
C ALA A 63 -15.52 -9.42 -18.30
N SER A 64 -15.19 -9.64 -19.58
CA SER A 64 -16.06 -10.38 -20.51
C SER A 64 -15.85 -11.89 -20.48
N TYR A 65 -14.68 -12.36 -20.02
CA TYR A 65 -14.34 -13.79 -20.05
C TYR A 65 -13.93 -14.37 -18.68
N ILE A 66 -13.63 -13.52 -17.68
CA ILE A 66 -13.34 -13.94 -16.31
C ILE A 66 -14.52 -13.59 -15.41
N GLU A 67 -15.21 -14.60 -14.91
CA GLU A 67 -16.49 -14.46 -14.18
C GLU A 67 -16.39 -13.58 -12.93
N ASN A 68 -15.35 -13.78 -12.11
CA ASN A 68 -15.15 -13.09 -10.84
C ASN A 68 -14.18 -11.88 -10.94
N TYR A 69 -13.92 -11.39 -12.16
CA TYR A 69 -12.96 -10.30 -12.37
C TYR A 69 -13.36 -8.98 -11.72
N ALA A 70 -14.64 -8.63 -11.71
CA ALA A 70 -15.10 -7.39 -11.08
C ALA A 70 -14.74 -7.34 -9.58
N SER A 71 -14.95 -8.46 -8.88
CA SER A 71 -14.57 -8.63 -7.48
C SER A 71 -13.05 -8.55 -7.30
N PHE A 72 -12.29 -9.16 -8.21
CA PHE A 72 -10.83 -9.15 -8.17
C PHE A 72 -10.27 -7.74 -8.37
N GLN A 73 -10.79 -7.02 -9.36
CA GLN A 73 -10.40 -5.65 -9.66
C GLN A 73 -10.72 -4.70 -8.51
N ARG A 74 -11.88 -4.87 -7.87
CA ARG A 74 -12.23 -4.09 -6.67
C ARG A 74 -11.26 -4.35 -5.52
N MET A 75 -10.96 -5.63 -5.25
CA MET A 75 -10.00 -6.02 -4.22
C MET A 75 -8.62 -5.43 -4.48
N LEU A 76 -8.11 -5.51 -5.72
CA LEU A 76 -6.82 -4.94 -6.07
C LEU A 76 -6.81 -3.41 -5.88
N TYR A 77 -7.86 -2.72 -6.33
CA TYR A 77 -7.97 -1.27 -6.18
C TYR A 77 -7.93 -0.83 -4.70
N GLU A 78 -8.68 -1.51 -3.82
CA GLU A 78 -8.67 -1.23 -2.39
C GLU A 78 -7.27 -1.44 -1.77
N ARG A 79 -6.56 -2.49 -2.19
CA ARG A 79 -5.19 -2.78 -1.71
C ARG A 79 -4.16 -1.81 -2.27
N GLU A 80 -4.28 -1.39 -3.53
CA GLU A 80 -3.43 -0.37 -4.15
C GLU A 80 -3.56 0.97 -3.42
N GLN A 81 -4.79 1.41 -3.14
CA GLN A 81 -5.02 2.63 -2.36
C GLN A 81 -4.39 2.54 -0.97
N ARG A 82 -4.55 1.41 -0.28
CA ARG A 82 -3.94 1.19 1.03
C ARG A 82 -2.42 1.25 0.96
N ALA A 83 -1.80 0.54 0.01
CA ALA A 83 -0.34 0.51 -0.14
C ALA A 83 0.23 1.90 -0.46
N VAL A 84 -0.44 2.67 -1.32
CA VAL A 84 -0.06 4.05 -1.64
C VAL A 84 -0.21 4.96 -0.42
N ASN A 85 -1.30 4.83 0.35
CA ASN A 85 -1.48 5.59 1.58
C ASN A 85 -0.40 5.25 2.63
N GLU A 86 -0.10 3.98 2.84
CA GLU A 86 0.98 3.54 3.75
C GLU A 86 2.34 4.10 3.32
N LEU A 87 2.61 4.11 2.02
CA LEU A 87 3.82 4.71 1.47
C LEU A 87 3.86 6.22 1.78
N TYR A 88 2.79 6.97 1.50
CA TYR A 88 2.73 8.39 1.82
C TYR A 88 2.84 8.66 3.32
N GLU A 89 2.20 7.85 4.17
CA GLU A 89 2.35 7.95 5.62
C GLU A 89 3.80 7.72 6.05
N SER A 90 4.50 6.75 5.45
CA SER A 90 5.90 6.44 5.76
C SER A 90 6.89 7.54 5.36
N ILE A 91 6.59 8.26 4.26
CA ILE A 91 7.41 9.38 3.77
C ILE A 91 7.06 10.67 4.49
N SER A 92 5.79 10.85 4.85
CA SER A 92 5.34 12.03 5.59
C SER A 92 5.99 12.03 6.97
N MET A 93 6.97 12.91 7.16
CA MET A 93 7.43 13.33 8.48
C MET A 93 6.35 14.17 9.16
N LYS A 94 5.14 13.62 9.35
CA LYS A 94 4.30 14.10 10.44
C LYS A 94 5.08 13.77 11.72
N PRO A 95 5.14 14.64 12.74
CA PRO A 95 5.70 14.27 14.05
C PRO A 95 4.74 13.26 14.69
N LYS A 96 4.73 12.03 14.17
CA LYS A 96 3.90 10.93 14.63
C LYS A 96 4.89 9.86 15.05
N ASN A 97 4.87 9.61 16.36
CA ASN A 97 5.67 8.67 17.14
C ASN A 97 6.85 9.26 17.94
N MET A 98 6.74 10.49 18.45
CA MET A 98 7.20 10.64 19.83
C MET A 98 6.19 9.89 20.70
N THR A 99 6.63 8.85 21.41
CA THR A 99 5.84 8.30 22.51
C THR A 99 5.44 9.45 23.44
N THR A 100 4.27 9.40 24.08
CA THR A 100 3.77 10.49 24.94
C THR A 100 4.85 11.02 25.89
N GLY A 101 5.70 10.14 26.43
CA GLY A 101 6.85 10.53 27.25
C GLY A 101 7.91 11.37 26.54
N LYS A 102 8.25 11.05 25.28
CA LYS A 102 9.19 11.86 24.49
C LYS A 102 8.61 13.24 24.16
N GLN A 103 7.31 13.33 23.89
CA GLN A 103 6.63 14.60 23.63
C GLN A 103 6.60 15.49 24.89
N VAL A 104 6.36 14.90 26.06
CA VAL A 104 6.43 15.60 27.35
C VAL A 104 7.86 16.07 27.64
N LEU A 105 8.86 15.21 27.44
CA LEU A 105 10.26 15.55 27.67
C LEU A 105 10.74 16.70 26.75
N TRP A 106 10.33 16.68 25.48
CA TRP A 106 10.64 17.75 24.53
C TRP A 106 9.98 19.07 24.90
N SER A 107 8.69 19.04 25.25
CA SER A 107 7.96 20.22 25.71
C SER A 107 8.60 20.83 26.97
N PHE A 108 9.04 19.98 27.90
CA PHE A 108 9.74 20.41 29.11
C PHE A 108 11.11 21.02 28.80
N PHE A 109 11.87 20.44 27.88
CA PHE A 109 13.16 20.97 27.45
C PHE A 109 13.03 22.37 26.81
N VAL A 110 12.04 22.55 25.92
CA VAL A 110 11.76 23.85 25.30
C VAL A 110 11.35 24.88 26.35
N PHE A 111 10.52 24.50 27.32
CA PHE A 111 10.13 25.36 28.43
C PHE A 111 11.33 25.83 29.26
N LEU A 112 12.27 24.94 29.57
CA LEU A 112 13.48 25.25 30.33
C LEU A 112 14.39 26.24 29.58
N LEU A 113 14.49 26.08 28.25
CA LEU A 113 15.21 27.01 27.37
C LEU A 113 14.62 28.43 27.41
N ILE A 114 13.29 28.55 27.40
CA ILE A 114 12.59 29.84 27.50
C ILE A 114 12.78 30.47 28.89
N MET A 115 12.83 29.65 29.95
CA MET A 115 13.04 30.13 31.32
C MET A 115 14.48 30.55 31.60
N THR A 116 15.46 30.06 30.83
CA THR A 116 16.89 30.34 31.03
C THR A 116 17.22 31.85 31.12
N PRO A 117 16.77 32.72 30.19
CA PRO A 117 17.03 34.17 30.29
C PRO A 117 16.40 34.81 31.54
N ILE A 118 15.25 34.32 32.02
CA ILE A 118 14.62 34.82 33.24
C ILE A 118 15.48 34.49 34.46
N PHE A 119 16.00 33.25 34.54
CA PHE A 119 16.92 32.86 35.60
C PHE A 119 18.21 33.67 35.61
N VAL A 120 18.80 33.92 34.44
CA VAL A 120 20.01 34.76 34.32
C VAL A 120 19.73 36.16 34.86
N ILE A 121 18.64 36.80 34.44
CA ILE A 121 18.26 38.15 34.88
C ILE A 121 18.05 38.22 36.39
N VAL A 122 17.41 37.23 37.00
CA VAL A 122 17.15 37.19 38.45
C VAL A 122 18.44 36.96 39.26
N TRP A 123 19.42 36.21 38.72
CA TRP A 123 20.67 35.91 39.42
C TRP A 123 21.80 36.93 39.21
N THR A 124 21.75 37.71 38.13
CA THR A 124 22.71 38.80 37.86
C THR A 124 22.30 40.15 38.47
N LYS A 125 21.22 40.18 39.26
CA LYS A 125 20.71 41.37 39.95
C LYS A 125 20.90 41.21 41.45
#